data_AF-A0A0W0W1Q0-F1
#
_entry.id   AF-A0A0W0W1Q0-F1
#
_cell.length_a   1.000
_cell.length_b   1.000
_cell.length_c   1.000
_cell.angle_alpha   90.00
_cell.angle_beta   90.00
_cell.angle_gamma   90.00
#
_symmetry.space_group_name_H-M   'P 1'
#
loop_
_entity.id
_entity.type
_entity.pdbx_description
1 polymer ?
#
loop_
_entity_poly.entity_id
_entity_poly.type
_entity_poly.pdbx_seq_one_letter_code
_entity_poly.pdbx_strand_id
1 'polypeptide(L)'
;MAKESLYRITFANQEAVYEIYARKVCESEIFGFLEVEDFVFGENTSLVVDPSEERLKVEFNSIKRTYIPMHSVFRIDEVDKQGVAKVRDRATEEGKITVFPVPNKRKD
;
A
#
# COMPACT_ATOMS: atom_id res chain seq x y z
N MET A 1 -0.42 -30.52 -1.54
CA MET A 1 0.03 -29.40 -0.70
C MET A 1 -0.96 -28.27 -0.91
N ALA A 2 -1.58 -27.75 0.15
CA ALA A 2 -2.51 -26.64 0.03
C ALA A 2 -1.74 -25.45 -0.55
N LYS A 3 -2.25 -24.88 -1.65
CA LYS A 3 -1.69 -23.69 -2.26
C LYS A 3 -1.78 -22.60 -1.19
N GLU A 4 -0.64 -22.11 -0.71
CA GLU A 4 -0.65 -21.02 0.27
C GLU A 4 -1.31 -19.81 -0.41
N SER A 5 -2.49 -19.43 0.06
CA SER A 5 -3.19 -18.25 -0.45
C SER A 5 -2.33 -17.01 -0.25
N LEU A 6 -2.32 -16.15 -1.26
CA LEU A 6 -1.62 -14.87 -1.21
C LEU A 6 -2.66 -13.78 -1.41
N TYR A 7 -2.75 -12.88 -0.45
CA TYR A 7 -3.68 -11.77 -0.48
C TYR A 7 -2.92 -10.48 -0.74
N ARG A 8 -3.44 -9.66 -1.66
CA ARG A 8 -3.07 -8.27 -1.82
C ARG A 8 -4.08 -7.41 -1.07
N ILE A 9 -3.61 -6.67 -0.06
CA ILE A 9 -4.43 -5.74 0.71
C ILE A 9 -4.03 -4.31 0.37
N THR A 10 -5.00 -3.51 -0.05
CA THR A 10 -4.82 -2.07 -0.28
C THR A 10 -5.63 -1.29 0.75
N PHE A 11 -4.97 -0.45 1.54
CA PHE A 11 -5.61 0.31 2.62
C PHE A 11 -4.99 1.69 2.80
N ALA A 12 -5.74 2.63 3.37
CA ALA A 12 -5.23 3.91 3.80
C ALA A 12 -4.71 3.83 5.24
N ASN A 13 -3.55 4.43 5.48
CA ASN A 13 -3.03 4.71 6.81
C ASN A 13 -2.50 6.15 6.83
N GLN A 14 -3.22 7.03 7.53
CA GLN A 14 -2.92 8.47 7.60
C GLN A 14 -2.79 9.10 6.21
N GLU A 15 -1.61 9.62 5.89
CA GLU A 15 -1.28 10.32 4.65
C GLU A 15 -0.77 9.38 3.55
N ALA A 16 -0.84 8.06 3.72
CA ALA A 16 -0.37 7.11 2.72
C ALA A 16 -1.38 5.98 2.44
N VAL A 17 -1.38 5.53 1.20
CA VAL A 17 -2.07 4.33 0.75
C VAL A 17 -1.04 3.22 0.62
N TYR A 18 -1.26 2.16 1.39
CA TYR A 18 -0.41 0.99 1.47
C TYR A 18 -0.99 -0.13 0.60
N GLU A 19 -0.15 -0.73 -0.23
CA GLU A 19 -0.42 -1.99 -0.92
C GLU A 19 0.57 -3.04 -0.42
N ILE A 20 0.06 -4.00 0.37
CA ILE A 20 0.85 -5.07 1.00
C ILE A 20 0.39 -6.44 0.49
N TYR A 21 1.27 -7.43 0.67
CA TYR A 21 0.96 -8.83 0.40
C TYR A 21 1.11 -9.65 1.69
N ALA A 22 0.17 -10.55 1.94
CA ALA A 22 0.14 -11.38 3.15
C ALA A 22 -0.46 -12.75 2.84
N ARG A 23 -0.12 -13.77 3.64
CA ARG A 23 -0.66 -15.13 3.45
C ARG A 23 -1.95 -15.38 4.20
N LYS A 24 -2.20 -14.61 5.25
CA LYS A 24 -3.36 -14.82 6.11
C LYS A 24 -4.07 -13.50 6.39
N VAL A 25 -5.38 -13.53 6.19
CA VAL A 25 -6.30 -12.44 6.48
C VAL A 25 -7.50 -13.02 7.20
N CYS A 26 -7.84 -12.50 8.37
CA CYS A 26 -8.94 -12.99 9.21
C CYS A 26 -9.71 -11.84 9.86
N GLU A 27 -10.92 -12.12 10.31
CA GLU A 27 -11.62 -11.24 11.26
C GLU A 27 -10.83 -11.22 12.57
N SER A 28 -10.55 -10.03 13.09
CA SER A 28 -9.81 -9.93 14.34
C SER A 28 -10.74 -10.04 15.55
N GLU A 29 -10.18 -10.41 16.70
CA GLU A 29 -10.88 -10.35 17.99
C GLU A 29 -11.23 -8.90 18.39
N ILE A 30 -10.63 -7.90 17.73
CA ILE A 30 -10.90 -6.48 17.92
C ILE A 30 -12.01 -6.04 16.96
N PHE A 31 -13.14 -5.62 17.52
CA PHE A 31 -14.28 -5.19 16.72
C PHE A 31 -13.91 -4.05 15.75
N GLY A 32 -14.21 -4.26 14.47
CA GLY A 32 -13.96 -3.28 13.41
C GLY A 32 -12.53 -3.29 12.84
N PHE A 33 -11.71 -4.28 13.21
CA PHE A 33 -10.36 -4.47 12.66
C PHE A 33 -10.21 -5.81 11.96
N LEU A 34 -9.43 -5.80 10.88
CA LEU A 34 -8.99 -6.95 10.13
C LEU A 34 -7.60 -7.36 10.60
N GLU A 35 -7.40 -8.63 10.89
CA GLU A 35 -6.09 -9.18 11.26
C GLU A 35 -5.37 -9.70 10.02
N VAL A 36 -4.15 -9.19 9.81
CA VAL A 36 -3.27 -9.59 8.70
C VAL A 36 -1.97 -10.13 9.26
N GLU A 37 -1.60 -11.35 8.84
CA GLU A 37 -0.41 -12.05 9.29
C GLU A 37 0.42 -12.58 8.10
N ASP A 38 1.67 -12.96 8.38
CA ASP A 38 2.60 -13.55 7.41
C ASP A 38 2.79 -12.66 6.18
N PHE A 39 3.29 -11.45 6.41
CA PHE A 39 3.62 -10.49 5.35
C PHE A 39 4.65 -11.08 4.39
N VAL A 40 4.38 -10.94 3.10
CA VAL A 40 5.24 -11.39 2.02
C VAL A 40 5.80 -10.15 1.33
N PHE A 41 7.11 -9.94 1.46
CA PHE A 41 7.82 -8.88 0.75
C PHE A 41 8.47 -9.44 -0.50
N GLY A 42 8.53 -8.65 -1.57
CA GLY A 42 9.08 -9.10 -2.83
C GLY A 42 10.58 -9.37 -2.68
N GLU A 43 11.03 -10.58 -2.97
CA GLU A 43 12.43 -10.87 -3.20
C GLU A 43 12.77 -10.54 -4.66
N ASN A 44 12.83 -9.25 -5.02
CA ASN A 44 13.30 -8.89 -6.35
C ASN A 44 14.81 -8.66 -6.34
N THR A 45 15.50 -9.62 -6.95
CA THR A 45 16.91 -9.69 -7.38
C THR A 45 17.29 -8.61 -8.41
N SER A 46 16.72 -7.41 -8.34
CA SER A 46 16.97 -6.34 -9.30
C SER A 46 17.62 -5.16 -8.61
N LEU A 47 18.74 -4.70 -9.18
CA LEU A 47 19.68 -3.69 -8.68
C LEU A 47 19.07 -2.31 -8.30
N VAL A 48 17.75 -2.12 -8.42
CA VAL A 48 17.04 -0.88 -8.14
C VAL A 48 15.86 -1.20 -7.23
N VAL A 49 16.02 -0.90 -5.94
CA VAL A 49 14.95 -1.05 -4.95
C VAL A 49 14.13 0.24 -4.94
N ASP A 50 12.81 0.13 -5.02
CA ASP A 50 11.92 1.28 -4.86
C ASP A 50 11.94 1.71 -3.38
N PRO A 51 12.20 2.99 -3.04
CA PRO A 51 12.25 3.45 -1.65
C PRO A 51 10.94 3.19 -0.89
N SER A 52 9.83 3.04 -1.61
CA SER A 52 8.52 2.68 -1.03
C SER A 52 8.50 1.24 -0.50
N GLU A 53 9.18 0.31 -1.15
CA GLU A 53 9.27 -1.08 -0.74
C GLU A 53 10.21 -1.24 0.46
N GLU A 54 11.32 -0.49 0.50
CA GLU A 54 12.22 -0.48 1.66
C GLU A 54 11.52 0.03 2.92
N ARG A 55 10.71 1.09 2.81
CA ARG A 55 9.90 1.59 3.93
C ARG A 55 8.95 0.53 4.46
N LEU A 56 8.24 -0.17 3.57
CA LEU A 56 7.36 -1.29 3.94
C LEU A 56 8.13 -2.40 4.64
N LYS A 57 9.31 -2.79 4.12
CA LYS A 57 10.16 -3.79 4.77
C LYS A 57 10.59 -3.30 6.16
N VAL A 58 11.08 -2.08 6.31
CA VAL A 58 11.50 -1.57 7.63
C VAL A 58 10.34 -1.54 8.63
N GLU A 59 9.16 -1.11 8.19
CA GLU A 59 7.98 -0.97 9.05
C GLU A 59 7.40 -2.34 9.45
N PHE A 60 7.26 -3.27 8.50
CA PHE A 60 6.54 -4.53 8.71
C PHE A 60 7.41 -5.78 8.92
N ASN A 61 8.74 -5.72 8.70
CA ASN A 61 9.61 -6.90 8.88
C ASN A 61 9.72 -7.37 10.34
N SER A 62 9.50 -6.48 11.32
CA SER A 62 9.48 -6.84 12.74
C SER A 62 8.07 -7.10 13.28
N ILE A 63 7.04 -6.98 12.44
CA ILE A 63 5.64 -7.07 12.83
C ILE A 63 5.11 -8.46 12.49
N LYS A 64 4.66 -9.19 13.52
CA LYS A 64 4.04 -10.51 13.33
C LYS A 64 2.63 -10.41 12.75
N ARG A 65 1.87 -9.42 13.22
CA ARG A 65 0.44 -9.24 12.91
C ARG A 65 0.10 -7.76 12.93
N THR A 66 -0.69 -7.30 11.97
CA THR A 66 -1.23 -5.93 11.93
C THR A 66 -2.74 -5.97 11.99
N TYR A 67 -3.31 -5.02 12.74
CA TYR A 67 -4.75 -4.79 12.79
C TYR A 67 -5.08 -3.56 11.96
N ILE A 68 -5.80 -3.76 10.86
CA ILE A 68 -6.17 -2.70 9.92
C ILE A 68 -7.66 -2.37 10.16
N PRO A 69 -8.04 -1.10 10.41
CA PRO A 69 -9.44 -0.74 10.51
C PRO A 69 -10.21 -1.11 9.24
N MET A 70 -11.35 -1.78 9.36
CA MET A 70 -12.11 -2.24 8.19
C MET A 70 -12.52 -1.09 7.25
N HIS A 71 -12.78 0.10 7.81
CA HIS A 71 -13.18 1.28 7.03
C HIS A 71 -12.03 1.92 6.25
N SER A 72 -10.76 1.59 6.57
CA SER A 72 -9.60 2.11 5.84
C SER A 72 -9.14 1.17 4.72
N VAL A 73 -9.69 -0.04 4.65
CA VAL A 73 -9.41 -1.01 3.59
C VAL A 73 -10.16 -0.62 2.32
N PHE A 74 -9.42 -0.47 1.22
CA PHE A 74 -9.99 -0.23 -0.10
C PHE A 74 -10.32 -1.54 -0.82
N ARG A 75 -9.41 -2.52 -0.77
CA ARG A 75 -9.60 -3.80 -1.44
C ARG A 75 -8.74 -4.91 -0.84
N ILE A 76 -9.26 -6.14 -0.86
CA ILE A 76 -8.54 -7.37 -0.57
C ILE A 76 -8.75 -8.29 -1.76
N ASP A 77 -7.67 -8.66 -2.45
CA ASP A 77 -7.70 -9.60 -3.57
C ASP A 77 -6.89 -10.85 -3.21
N GLU A 78 -7.44 -12.05 -3.43
CA GLU A 78 -6.63 -13.27 -3.48
C GLU A 78 -5.98 -13.37 -4.86
N VAL A 79 -4.65 -13.49 -4.90
CA VAL A 79 -3.85 -13.42 -6.12
C VAL A 79 -2.93 -14.62 -6.25
N ASP A 80 -2.70 -15.08 -7.48
CA ASP A 80 -1.79 -16.20 -7.75
C ASP A 80 -0.30 -15.83 -7.67
N LYS A 81 0.04 -14.55 -7.90
CA LYS A 81 1.41 -14.06 -7.97
C LYS A 81 1.57 -12.75 -7.23
N GLN A 82 2.71 -12.62 -6.56
CA GLN A 82 3.10 -11.39 -5.89
C GLN A 82 3.44 -10.30 -6.91
N GLY A 83 2.91 -9.10 -6.69
CA GLY A 83 3.30 -7.88 -7.41
C GLY A 83 4.26 -7.02 -6.61
N VAL A 84 4.62 -5.86 -7.14
CA VAL A 84 5.43 -4.86 -6.41
C VAL A 84 4.53 -4.18 -5.37
N ALA A 85 4.87 -4.34 -4.09
CA ALA A 85 4.22 -3.63 -2.99
C ALA A 85 4.49 -2.12 -3.13
N LYS A 86 3.49 -1.28 -2.91
CA LYS A 86 3.56 0.16 -3.17
C LYS A 86 3.03 0.95 -2.00
N VAL A 87 3.74 2.01 -1.64
CA VAL A 87 3.22 3.08 -0.79
C VAL A 87 3.01 4.28 -1.69
N ARG A 88 1.81 4.83 -1.68
CA ARG A 88 1.52 6.09 -2.36
C ARG A 88 1.15 7.11 -1.32
N ASP A 89 1.90 8.19 -1.24
CA ASP A 89 1.48 9.34 -0.46
C ASP A 89 0.12 9.81 -1.00
N ARG A 90 -0.88 9.82 -0.13
CA ARG A 90 -2.18 10.40 -0.38
C ARG A 90 -1.92 11.88 -0.53
N ALA A 91 -1.87 12.34 -1.78
CA ALA A 91 -1.57 13.73 -2.12
C ALA A 91 -2.26 14.65 -1.11
N THR A 92 -1.45 15.34 -0.30
CA THR A 92 -1.90 16.52 0.42
C THR A 92 -2.37 17.46 -0.68
N GLU A 93 -3.69 17.56 -0.88
CA GLU A 93 -4.32 18.48 -1.83
C GLU A 93 -4.18 19.94 -1.36
N GLU A 94 -3.05 20.30 -0.74
CA GLU A 94 -2.67 21.67 -0.50
C GLU A 94 -1.67 22.08 -1.59
N GLY A 95 -2.21 22.53 -2.73
CA GLY A 95 -1.56 23.59 -3.50
C GLY A 95 -0.88 23.24 -4.83
N LYS A 96 -1.29 22.19 -5.56
CA LYS A 96 -0.88 22.03 -6.97
C LYS A 96 -1.94 22.51 -7.96
N ILE A 97 -2.41 23.75 -7.80
CA ILE A 97 -3.11 24.48 -8.86
C ILE A 97 -2.05 24.90 -9.89
N THR A 98 -1.83 24.10 -10.92
CA THR A 98 -1.07 24.57 -12.09
C THR A 98 -1.93 25.59 -12.81
N VAL A 99 -1.62 26.88 -12.66
CA VAL A 99 -2.28 27.96 -13.40
C VAL A 99 -2.11 27.67 -14.89
N PHE A 100 -3.21 27.61 -15.63
CA PHE A 100 -3.18 27.38 -17.07
C PHE A 100 -2.30 28.45 -17.75
N PRO A 101 -1.44 28.08 -18.72
CA PRO A 101 -0.63 29.05 -19.43
C PRO A 101 -1.54 30.04 -20.16
N VAL A 102 -1.60 31.28 -19.68
CA VAL A 102 -2.31 32.36 -20.36
C VAL A 102 -1.45 32.85 -21.54
N PRO A 103 -1.99 32.89 -22.77
CA PRO A 103 -1.25 33.39 -23.92
C PRO A 103 -0.84 34.84 -23.69
N ASN A 104 0.45 35.12 -23.85
CA ASN A 104 1.04 36.44 -23.70
C ASN A 104 0.29 37.43 -24.62
N LYS A 105 -0.38 38.44 -24.04
CA LYS A 105 -0.95 39.53 -24.84
C LYS A 105 0.20 40.20 -25.58
N ARG A 106 0.15 40.17 -26.91
CA ARG A 106 1.04 40.96 -27.78
C ARG A 106 0.89 42.44 -27.36
N LYS A 107 2.01 43.10 -27.05
CA LYS A 107 2.05 44.56 -26.92
C LYS A 107 1.93 45.13 -28.33
N ASP A 108 0.87 45.90 -28.57
CA ASP A 108 0.84 46.93 -29.62
C ASP A 108 1.87 48.03 -29.30
#